data_AF-A0A6A6PS09-F1
#
_entry.id   AF-A0A6A6PS09-F1
#
_cell.length_a   1.000
_cell.length_b   1.000
_cell.length_c   1.000
_cell.angle_alpha   90.00
_cell.angle_beta   90.00
_cell.angle_gamma   90.00
#
_symmetry.space_group_name_H-M   'P 1'
#
loop_
_entity.id
_entity.type
_entity.pdbx_description
1 polymer ?
#
loop_
_entity_poly.entity_id
_entity_poly.type
_entity_poly.pdbx_seq_one_letter_code
_entity_poly.pdbx_strand_id
1 'polypeptide(L)'
;MSVEVFYTAHEHPQLHATKPPGPSVRCILRYLAEGGANFVFHILPRTSDDALPPALEGRVLRLRKDLPHVQSAKEQAEAFQRHFEPLFAPQHLVQPELIALGDGFSSLVNASLATLERSAGRDTHSLSRHETYALLLADMTFNAPCTGFQMKPKWLAPSPSAPHGAKRCRTCALRASRVAHQRSTPTDAQAFCPLMLVSDDPRDRETAAKMVTSCPVLQRFLTYDASSLFSTLREGQTTFDPRGVLALTADASAVNELCKAMTLRDCTLFARHTSHGPVEARLADLDLKQPAKLPQWAKIEQTLTEQGWYTNEEDPQHWSRELMCQLSRGVKGV
;
A
#
# COMPACT_ATOMS: atom_id res chain seq x y z
N MET A 1 -1.85 16.90 -15.41
CA MET A 1 -2.46 16.65 -16.73
C MET A 1 -3.85 16.05 -16.55
N SER A 2 -4.76 16.33 -17.48
CA SER A 2 -6.19 16.02 -17.39
C SER A 2 -6.71 15.37 -18.67
N VAL A 3 -7.63 14.41 -18.55
CA VAL A 3 -8.29 13.71 -19.67
C VAL A 3 -9.80 13.87 -19.53
N GLU A 4 -10.49 14.26 -20.59
CA GLU A 4 -11.95 14.30 -20.62
C GLU A 4 -12.51 12.89 -20.88
N VAL A 5 -13.49 12.47 -20.09
CA VAL A 5 -14.20 11.19 -20.22
C VAL A 5 -15.70 11.38 -19.99
N PHE A 6 -16.50 10.38 -20.33
CA PHE A 6 -17.95 10.39 -20.15
C PHE A 6 -18.38 9.24 -19.24
N TYR A 7 -19.22 9.52 -18.26
CA TYR A 7 -19.78 8.55 -17.32
C TYR A 7 -21.25 8.27 -17.64
N THR A 8 -21.63 7.00 -17.60
CA THR A 8 -23.04 6.56 -17.72
C THR A 8 -23.47 5.80 -16.47
N ALA A 9 -24.58 6.23 -15.85
CA ALA A 9 -25.23 5.58 -14.73
C ALA A 9 -26.31 4.60 -15.25
N HIS A 10 -25.90 3.44 -15.74
CA HIS A 10 -26.81 2.31 -16.03
C HIS A 10 -26.58 1.20 -14.99
N GLU A 11 -27.30 0.07 -15.09
CA GLU A 11 -27.07 -1.12 -14.25
C GLU A 11 -25.59 -1.54 -14.21
N HIS A 12 -24.83 -1.20 -15.25
CA HIS A 12 -23.38 -1.30 -15.29
C HIS A 12 -22.77 0.10 -15.49
N PRO A 13 -22.32 0.76 -14.41
CA PRO A 13 -21.62 2.03 -14.51
C PRO A 13 -20.38 1.91 -15.39
N GLN A 14 -20.17 2.89 -16.27
CA GLN A 14 -19.10 2.83 -17.27
C GLN A 14 -18.48 4.21 -17.54
N LEU A 15 -17.18 4.22 -17.80
CA LEU A 15 -16.42 5.37 -18.29
C LEU A 15 -16.06 5.19 -19.76
N HIS A 16 -16.33 6.19 -20.58
CA HIS A 16 -16.16 6.17 -22.04
C HIS A 16 -15.14 7.23 -22.49
N ALA A 17 -14.37 6.90 -23.53
CA ALA A 17 -13.43 7.84 -24.17
C ALA A 17 -14.15 8.92 -24.99
N THR A 18 -15.31 8.61 -25.55
CA THR A 18 -16.13 9.49 -26.37
C THR A 18 -17.54 9.54 -25.84
N LYS A 19 -18.31 10.56 -26.23
CA LYS A 19 -19.70 10.71 -25.77
C LYS A 19 -20.54 9.54 -26.30
N PRO A 20 -21.15 8.71 -25.42
CA PRO A 20 -22.03 7.64 -25.85
C PRO A 20 -23.37 8.19 -26.39
N PRO A 21 -24.16 7.40 -27.15
CA PRO A 21 -25.42 7.84 -27.73
C PRO A 21 -26.56 8.14 -26.72
N GLY A 22 -26.35 7.89 -25.43
CA GLY A 22 -27.32 8.13 -24.36
C GLY A 22 -26.95 9.24 -23.37
N PRO A 23 -27.78 9.45 -22.33
CA PRO A 23 -27.48 10.36 -21.23
C PRO A 23 -26.13 10.00 -20.59
N SER A 24 -25.24 10.97 -20.53
CA SER A 24 -23.91 10.81 -19.96
C SER A 24 -23.48 12.10 -19.29
N VAL A 25 -22.69 11.96 -18.22
CA VAL A 25 -22.07 13.07 -17.51
C VAL A 25 -20.62 13.17 -17.93
N ARG A 26 -20.16 14.37 -18.24
CA ARG A 26 -18.78 14.61 -18.62
C ARG A 26 -17.93 14.82 -17.37
N CYS A 27 -16.79 14.15 -17.30
CA CYS A 27 -15.86 14.21 -16.17
C CYS A 27 -14.43 14.43 -16.66
N ILE A 28 -13.57 14.89 -15.76
CA ILE A 28 -12.15 15.08 -15.99
C ILE A 28 -11.36 14.13 -15.10
N LEU A 29 -10.53 13.28 -15.71
CA LEU A 29 -9.54 12.47 -15.00
C LEU A 29 -8.24 13.25 -14.89
N ARG A 30 -7.85 13.61 -13.67
CA ARG A 30 -6.58 14.29 -13.41
C ARG A 30 -5.59 13.32 -12.78
N TYR A 31 -4.41 13.19 -13.38
CA TYR A 31 -3.36 12.34 -12.82
C TYR A 31 -3.05 12.77 -11.37
N LEU A 32 -3.12 11.80 -10.44
CA LEU A 32 -2.85 12.02 -9.02
C LEU A 32 -1.49 11.42 -8.64
N ALA A 33 -1.33 10.12 -8.83
CA ALA A 33 -0.14 9.40 -8.41
C ALA A 33 0.02 8.07 -9.15
N GLU A 34 1.17 7.42 -8.99
CA GLU A 34 1.38 6.06 -9.45
C GLU A 34 2.25 5.24 -8.49
N GLY A 35 1.94 3.95 -8.39
CA GLY A 35 2.74 2.95 -7.68
C GLY A 35 3.53 2.06 -8.63
N GLY A 36 4.00 0.92 -8.13
CA GLY A 36 4.66 -0.08 -8.97
C GLY A 36 3.72 -0.76 -9.98
N ALA A 37 2.43 -0.89 -9.64
CA ALA A 37 1.46 -1.68 -10.39
C ALA A 37 0.28 -0.88 -10.96
N ASN A 38 0.02 0.33 -10.46
CA ASN A 38 -1.22 1.06 -10.76
C ASN A 38 -0.96 2.55 -10.94
N PHE A 39 -1.79 3.19 -11.76
CA PHE A 39 -2.00 4.64 -11.83
C PHE A 39 -3.25 5.00 -11.04
N VAL A 40 -3.27 6.21 -10.48
CA VAL A 40 -4.41 6.75 -9.75
C VAL A 40 -4.73 8.14 -10.30
N PHE A 41 -6.01 8.40 -10.52
CA PHE A 41 -6.53 9.66 -11.04
C PHE A 41 -7.63 10.20 -10.13
N HIS A 42 -7.62 11.51 -9.87
CA HIS A 42 -8.81 12.18 -9.37
C HIS A 42 -9.88 12.23 -10.46
N ILE A 43 -11.13 12.07 -10.06
CA ILE A 43 -12.29 12.31 -10.90
C ILE A 43 -12.84 13.68 -10.53
N LEU A 44 -12.89 14.59 -11.48
CA LEU A 44 -13.30 15.97 -11.27
C LEU A 44 -14.47 16.32 -12.19
N PRO A 45 -15.34 17.25 -11.78
CA PRO A 45 -16.33 17.81 -12.69
C PRO A 45 -15.65 18.58 -13.83
N ARG A 46 -16.37 18.82 -14.93
CA ARG A 46 -15.83 19.56 -16.09
C ARG A 46 -15.58 21.03 -15.74
N THR A 47 -16.55 21.65 -15.08
CA THR A 47 -16.44 23.01 -14.56
C THR A 47 -16.64 23.00 -13.04
N SER A 48 -16.32 24.10 -12.35
CA SER A 48 -16.53 24.22 -10.91
C SER A 48 -18.00 24.12 -10.51
N ASP A 49 -18.90 24.44 -11.44
CA ASP A 49 -20.34 24.56 -11.18
C ASP A 49 -21.08 23.24 -11.48
N ASP A 50 -20.41 22.29 -12.15
CA ASP A 50 -20.97 20.97 -12.40
C ASP A 50 -20.85 20.07 -11.15
N ALA A 51 -21.92 19.37 -10.81
CA ALA A 51 -21.87 18.32 -9.81
C ALA A 51 -21.38 16.99 -10.42
N LEU A 52 -20.55 16.26 -9.70
CA LEU A 52 -20.28 14.87 -10.04
C LEU A 52 -21.49 13.99 -9.70
N PRO A 53 -21.72 12.91 -10.46
CA PRO A 53 -22.68 11.88 -10.05
C PRO A 53 -22.31 11.34 -8.65
N PRO A 54 -23.29 11.03 -7.79
CA PRO A 54 -23.02 10.52 -6.44
C PRO A 54 -22.09 9.29 -6.40
N ALA A 55 -22.15 8.45 -7.44
CA ALA A 55 -21.28 7.28 -7.58
C ALA A 55 -19.79 7.61 -7.78
N LEU A 56 -19.47 8.83 -8.23
CA LEU A 56 -18.10 9.29 -8.48
C LEU A 56 -17.63 10.33 -7.46
N GLU A 57 -18.54 10.88 -6.67
CA GLU A 57 -18.22 11.91 -5.67
C GLU A 57 -17.32 11.35 -4.57
N GLY A 58 -16.23 12.06 -4.28
CA GLY A 58 -15.23 11.62 -3.30
C GLY A 58 -14.51 10.32 -3.70
N ARG A 59 -14.45 10.00 -4.99
CA ARG A 59 -13.76 8.80 -5.51
C ARG A 59 -12.53 9.15 -6.34
N VAL A 60 -11.56 8.24 -6.31
CA VAL A 60 -10.44 8.20 -7.26
C VAL A 60 -10.56 6.98 -8.16
N LEU A 61 -10.05 7.09 -9.37
CA LEU A 61 -9.98 6.00 -10.33
C LEU A 61 -8.60 5.37 -10.29
N ARG A 62 -8.53 4.07 -9.98
CA ARG A 62 -7.30 3.28 -10.01
C ARG A 62 -7.30 2.38 -11.24
N LEU A 63 -6.26 2.53 -12.06
CA LEU A 63 -6.08 1.83 -13.32
C LEU A 63 -4.79 1.02 -13.26
N ARG A 64 -4.85 -0.26 -13.63
CA ARG A 64 -3.66 -1.12 -13.60
C ARG A 64 -2.70 -0.81 -14.74
N LYS A 65 -1.41 -1.02 -14.48
CA LYS A 65 -0.35 -1.00 -15.49
C LYS A 65 -0.34 -2.28 -16.31
N ASP A 66 0.10 -2.18 -17.56
CA ASP A 66 0.29 -3.33 -18.44
C ASP A 66 1.57 -4.09 -18.10
N LEU A 67 1.54 -4.79 -16.96
CA LEU A 67 2.65 -5.58 -16.45
C LEU A 67 2.21 -7.04 -16.30
N PRO A 68 3.04 -8.03 -16.71
CA PRO A 68 2.66 -9.46 -16.68
C PRO A 68 2.29 -10.01 -15.30
N HIS A 69 2.79 -9.37 -14.24
CA HIS A 69 2.61 -9.81 -12.85
C HIS A 69 1.50 -9.05 -12.11
N VAL A 70 0.80 -8.13 -12.79
CA VAL A 70 -0.29 -7.34 -12.20
C VAL A 70 -1.61 -7.93 -12.67
N GLN A 71 -2.42 -8.40 -11.72
CA GLN A 71 -3.75 -8.96 -11.99
C GLN A 71 -4.70 -7.92 -12.59
N SER A 72 -5.75 -8.38 -13.29
CA SER A 72 -6.84 -7.53 -13.77
C SER A 72 -7.58 -6.84 -12.62
N ALA A 73 -8.30 -5.75 -12.90
CA ALA A 73 -9.09 -5.06 -11.88
C ALA A 73 -10.13 -6.00 -11.22
N LYS A 74 -10.76 -6.89 -12.00
CA LYS A 74 -11.71 -7.89 -11.49
C LYS A 74 -11.05 -8.85 -10.51
N GLU A 75 -9.94 -9.46 -10.89
CA GLU A 75 -9.20 -10.38 -10.03
C GLU A 75 -8.71 -9.69 -8.75
N GLN A 76 -8.29 -8.42 -8.83
CA GLN A 76 -7.92 -7.64 -7.65
C GLN A 76 -9.11 -7.44 -6.70
N ALA A 77 -10.28 -7.06 -7.21
CA ALA A 77 -11.49 -6.87 -6.41
C ALA A 77 -11.99 -8.18 -5.79
N GLU A 78 -12.02 -9.27 -6.57
CA GLU A 78 -12.43 -10.59 -6.09
C GLU A 78 -11.48 -11.15 -5.03
N ALA A 79 -10.17 -10.98 -5.21
CA ALA A 79 -9.19 -11.40 -4.22
C ALA A 79 -9.30 -10.57 -2.94
N PHE A 80 -9.54 -9.26 -3.07
CA PHE A 80 -9.78 -8.38 -1.93
C PHE A 80 -10.99 -8.83 -1.10
N GLN A 81 -12.14 -8.98 -1.75
CA GLN A 81 -13.39 -9.40 -1.11
C GLN A 81 -13.25 -10.78 -0.44
N ARG A 82 -12.56 -11.71 -1.10
CA ARG A 82 -12.42 -13.08 -0.59
C ARG A 82 -11.43 -13.19 0.57
N HIS A 83 -10.32 -12.44 0.53
CA HIS A 83 -9.18 -12.71 1.41
C HIS A 83 -8.88 -11.63 2.44
N PHE A 84 -9.26 -10.37 2.18
CA PHE A 84 -8.85 -9.24 3.03
C PHE A 84 -10.03 -8.51 3.63
N GLU A 85 -11.14 -8.36 2.90
CA GLU A 85 -12.35 -7.73 3.43
C GLU A 85 -12.87 -8.37 4.73
N PRO A 86 -12.93 -9.71 4.87
CA PRO A 86 -13.45 -10.33 6.09
C PRO A 86 -12.56 -10.14 7.33
N LEU A 87 -11.30 -9.70 7.14
CA LEU A 87 -10.35 -9.54 8.24
C LEU A 87 -10.56 -8.23 9.00
N PHE A 88 -11.16 -7.21 8.38
CA PHE A 88 -11.24 -5.88 8.95
C PHE A 88 -12.67 -5.35 8.89
N ALA A 89 -13.00 -4.45 9.83
CA ALA A 89 -14.25 -3.73 9.75
C ALA A 89 -14.27 -2.82 8.50
N PRO A 90 -15.39 -2.68 7.77
CA PRO A 90 -15.46 -1.94 6.51
C PRO A 90 -14.93 -0.49 6.59
N GLN A 91 -15.14 0.18 7.72
CA GLN A 91 -14.64 1.55 7.94
C GLN A 91 -13.12 1.66 7.96
N HIS A 92 -12.40 0.55 8.12
CA HIS A 92 -10.93 0.50 8.09
C HIS A 92 -10.38 0.11 6.72
N LEU A 93 -11.22 0.03 5.69
CA LEU A 93 -10.82 -0.40 4.36
C LEU A 93 -11.15 0.65 3.31
N VAL A 94 -10.21 0.86 2.39
CA VAL A 94 -10.51 1.48 1.10
C VAL A 94 -11.09 0.38 0.21
N GLN A 95 -12.41 0.28 0.18
CA GLN A 95 -13.11 -0.74 -0.59
C GLN A 95 -13.00 -0.47 -2.10
N PRO A 96 -12.56 -1.47 -2.90
CA PRO A 96 -12.55 -1.38 -4.34
C PRO A 96 -13.94 -1.68 -4.91
N GLU A 97 -14.45 -0.77 -5.75
CA GLU A 97 -15.65 -1.01 -6.55
C GLU A 97 -15.29 -1.06 -8.02
N LEU A 98 -15.85 -2.02 -8.75
CA LEU A 98 -15.61 -2.17 -10.18
C LEU A 98 -16.39 -1.12 -10.98
N ILE A 99 -15.71 -0.51 -11.95
CA ILE A 99 -16.35 0.30 -13.00
C ILE A 99 -15.90 -0.17 -14.38
N ALA A 100 -16.84 -0.29 -15.32
CA ALA A 100 -16.51 -0.72 -16.67
C ALA A 100 -15.78 0.39 -17.45
N LEU A 101 -14.91 -0.01 -18.37
CA LEU A 101 -14.21 0.86 -19.30
C LEU A 101 -14.76 0.63 -20.71
N GLY A 102 -15.16 1.71 -21.38
CA GLY A 102 -15.63 1.68 -22.76
C GLY A 102 -14.48 1.59 -23.76
N ASP A 103 -14.84 1.30 -25.01
CA ASP A 103 -13.88 1.17 -26.10
C ASP A 103 -13.03 2.44 -26.27
N GLY A 104 -11.73 2.24 -26.50
CA GLY A 104 -10.77 3.33 -26.68
C GLY A 104 -10.37 4.05 -25.39
N PHE A 105 -10.95 3.73 -24.22
CA PHE A 105 -10.60 4.37 -22.94
C PHE A 105 -9.10 4.29 -22.62
N SER A 106 -8.53 3.07 -22.62
CA SER A 106 -7.10 2.90 -22.33
C SER A 106 -6.21 3.62 -23.35
N SER A 107 -6.62 3.69 -24.62
CA SER A 107 -5.89 4.42 -25.66
C SER A 107 -5.86 5.92 -25.39
N LEU A 108 -7.00 6.50 -25.02
CA LEU A 108 -7.13 7.91 -24.67
C LEU A 108 -6.26 8.27 -23.46
N VAL A 109 -6.34 7.48 -22.38
CA VAL A 109 -5.55 7.75 -21.17
C VAL A 109 -4.06 7.52 -21.41
N ASN A 110 -3.67 6.51 -22.20
CA ASN A 110 -2.27 6.28 -22.58
C ASN A 110 -1.69 7.44 -23.40
N ALA A 111 -2.46 8.03 -24.30
CA ALA A 111 -2.04 9.22 -25.05
C ALA A 111 -1.74 10.39 -24.10
N SER A 112 -2.53 10.55 -23.04
CA SER A 112 -2.25 11.53 -21.99
C SER A 112 -1.01 11.15 -21.16
N LEU A 113 -0.89 9.90 -20.71
CA LEU A 113 0.27 9.47 -19.92
C LEU A 113 1.60 9.67 -20.65
N ALA A 114 1.61 9.57 -21.98
CA ALA A 114 2.81 9.74 -22.81
C ALA A 114 3.37 11.17 -22.79
N THR A 115 2.58 12.19 -22.41
CA THR A 115 3.07 13.57 -22.34
C THR A 115 3.40 14.01 -20.92
N LEU A 116 3.31 13.12 -19.93
CA LEU A 116 3.69 13.39 -18.55
C LEU A 116 5.18 13.10 -18.35
N GLU A 117 5.90 14.07 -17.80
CA GLU A 117 7.19 13.79 -17.16
C GLU A 117 6.92 12.97 -15.88
N ARG A 118 7.38 11.72 -15.87
CA ARG A 118 7.22 10.81 -14.73
C ARG A 118 8.59 10.48 -14.15
N SER A 119 8.59 9.79 -13.02
CA SER A 119 9.84 9.41 -12.37
C SER A 119 10.62 8.44 -13.26
N ALA A 120 11.94 8.65 -13.36
CA ALA A 120 12.84 7.81 -14.15
C ALA A 120 12.58 6.31 -13.94
N GLY A 121 12.42 5.58 -15.05
CA GLY A 121 12.08 4.15 -15.04
C GLY A 121 10.58 3.84 -14.92
N ARG A 122 9.71 4.85 -14.90
CA ARG A 122 8.25 4.68 -15.03
C ARG A 122 7.68 5.23 -16.34
N ASP A 123 8.47 5.94 -17.12
CA ASP A 123 8.07 6.68 -18.32
C ASP A 123 7.58 5.80 -19.47
N THR A 124 7.91 4.50 -19.42
CA THR A 124 7.47 3.52 -20.43
C THR A 124 6.22 2.74 -20.01
N HIS A 125 5.75 2.89 -18.76
CA HIS A 125 4.56 2.16 -18.30
C HIS A 125 3.29 2.75 -18.90
N SER A 126 2.40 1.87 -19.37
CA SER A 126 1.10 2.19 -19.96
C SER A 126 -0.01 1.37 -19.30
N LEU A 127 -1.26 1.69 -19.62
CA LEU A 127 -2.43 0.87 -19.35
C LEU A 127 -2.54 -0.26 -20.36
N SER A 128 -3.05 -1.40 -19.90
CA SER A 128 -3.38 -2.51 -20.77
C SER A 128 -4.56 -2.15 -21.67
N ARG A 129 -4.44 -2.42 -22.98
CA ARG A 129 -5.53 -2.19 -23.94
C ARG A 129 -6.66 -3.20 -23.84
N HIS A 130 -6.44 -4.31 -23.14
CA HIS A 130 -7.41 -5.38 -22.93
C HIS A 130 -8.14 -5.28 -21.58
N GLU A 131 -7.73 -4.34 -20.72
CA GLU A 131 -8.41 -4.11 -19.45
C GLU A 131 -9.78 -3.47 -19.71
N THR A 132 -10.82 -4.11 -19.20
CA THR A 132 -12.22 -3.69 -19.40
C THR A 132 -12.84 -3.14 -18.13
N TYR A 133 -12.12 -3.18 -17.00
CA TYR A 133 -12.58 -2.66 -15.73
C TYR A 133 -11.48 -1.85 -15.04
N ALA A 134 -11.91 -0.89 -14.24
CA ALA A 134 -11.07 -0.16 -13.29
C ALA A 134 -11.64 -0.28 -11.88
N LEU A 135 -10.89 0.22 -10.90
CA LEU A 135 -11.35 0.29 -9.51
C LEU A 135 -11.65 1.73 -9.11
N LEU A 136 -12.87 1.98 -8.66
CA LEU A 136 -13.24 3.19 -7.92
C LEU A 136 -12.91 2.99 -6.45
N LEU A 137 -12.10 3.88 -5.90
CA LEU A 137 -11.69 3.86 -4.51
C LEU A 137 -12.17 5.13 -3.80
N ALA A 138 -12.40 5.06 -2.50
CA ALA A 138 -12.59 6.28 -1.71
C ALA A 138 -11.35 7.18 -1.80
N ASP A 139 -11.55 8.48 -2.02
CA ASP A 139 -10.46 9.45 -2.04
C ASP A 139 -9.96 9.72 -0.61
N MET A 140 -8.78 9.20 -0.31
CA MET A 140 -8.09 9.36 0.96
C MET A 140 -7.02 10.46 0.93
N THR A 141 -6.99 11.30 -0.10
CA THR A 141 -6.10 12.46 -0.12
C THR A 141 -6.45 13.44 0.99
N PHE A 142 -5.46 14.20 1.44
CA PHE A 142 -5.59 15.20 2.48
C PHE A 142 -4.80 16.44 2.07
N ASN A 143 -5.50 17.57 1.98
CA ASN A 143 -4.96 18.89 1.73
C ASN A 143 -5.51 19.84 2.80
N ALA A 144 -4.83 20.95 3.07
CA ALA A 144 -5.31 21.96 4.00
C ALA A 144 -6.78 22.34 3.70
N PRO A 145 -7.65 22.42 4.74
CA PRO A 145 -7.36 22.38 6.18
C PRO A 145 -7.27 20.97 6.80
N CYS A 146 -7.38 19.92 6.01
CA CYS A 146 -7.23 18.53 6.47
C CYS A 146 -5.75 18.18 6.68
N THR A 147 -5.44 17.53 7.80
CA THR A 147 -4.10 16.99 8.08
C THR A 147 -4.16 15.48 7.97
N GLY A 148 -3.11 14.84 7.46
CA GLY A 148 -3.07 13.39 7.36
C GLY A 148 -1.67 12.84 7.21
N PHE A 149 -1.58 11.51 7.18
CA PHE A 149 -0.39 10.78 6.80
C PHE A 149 -0.74 9.59 5.93
N GLN A 150 0.26 9.15 5.16
CA GLN A 150 0.29 7.86 4.48
C GLN A 150 1.51 7.09 4.98
N MET A 151 1.33 5.84 5.40
CA MET A 151 2.45 4.98 5.81
C MET A 151 2.20 3.53 5.43
N LYS A 152 3.28 2.74 5.34
CA LYS A 152 3.16 1.28 5.28
C LYS A 152 3.51 0.71 6.66
N PRO A 153 2.61 -0.03 7.34
CA PRO A 153 2.91 -0.63 8.64
C PRO A 153 4.07 -1.64 8.59
N LYS A 154 4.29 -2.26 7.43
CA LYS A 154 5.32 -3.29 7.20
C LYS A 154 5.10 -4.53 8.10
N TRP A 155 6.19 -5.13 8.58
CA TRP A 155 6.19 -6.38 9.32
C TRP A 155 5.95 -6.11 10.80
N LEU A 156 4.72 -6.37 11.26
CA LEU A 156 4.31 -6.14 12.64
C LEU A 156 4.68 -7.30 13.58
N ALA A 157 5.38 -8.31 13.06
CA ALA A 157 6.00 -9.38 13.84
C ALA A 157 7.44 -9.60 13.32
N PRO A 158 8.35 -10.15 14.14
CA PRO A 158 9.64 -10.63 13.67
C PRO A 158 9.48 -11.59 12.48
N SER A 159 10.47 -11.61 11.58
CA SER A 159 10.46 -12.60 10.50
C SER A 159 10.61 -14.00 11.11
N PRO A 160 9.83 -15.01 10.66
CA PRO A 160 10.06 -16.39 11.07
C PRO A 160 11.45 -16.92 10.71
N SER A 161 12.09 -16.33 9.69
CA SER A 161 13.44 -16.69 9.25
C SER A 161 14.54 -15.85 9.92
N ALA A 162 14.19 -14.92 10.82
CA ALA A 162 15.18 -14.18 11.57
C ALA A 162 15.90 -15.13 12.56
N PRO A 163 17.25 -15.10 12.63
CA PRO A 163 18.00 -15.96 13.53
C PRO A 163 17.73 -15.65 15.01
N HIS A 164 18.00 -16.62 15.87
CA HIS A 164 17.95 -16.42 17.32
C HIS A 164 18.90 -15.28 17.73
N GLY A 165 18.44 -14.41 18.64
CA GLY A 165 19.22 -13.27 19.11
C GLY A 165 19.22 -12.05 18.18
N ALA A 166 18.42 -12.05 17.12
CA ALA A 166 18.25 -10.91 16.20
C ALA A 166 18.08 -9.58 16.94
N LYS A 167 18.83 -8.56 16.51
CA LYS A 167 18.79 -7.19 17.01
C LYS A 167 17.96 -6.27 16.13
N ARG A 168 17.71 -6.66 14.88
CA ARG A 168 16.83 -5.96 13.93
C ARG A 168 15.59 -6.78 13.61
N CYS A 169 14.43 -6.14 13.49
CA CYS A 169 13.29 -6.73 12.81
C CYS A 169 13.56 -6.71 11.29
N ARG A 170 12.77 -7.44 10.49
CA ARG A 170 13.00 -7.53 9.04
C ARG A 170 13.03 -6.19 8.33
N THR A 171 12.17 -5.26 8.71
CA THR A 171 12.15 -3.92 8.11
C THR A 171 13.40 -3.11 8.46
N CYS A 172 13.89 -3.21 9.70
CA CYS A 172 15.13 -2.55 10.12
C CYS A 172 16.35 -3.19 9.44
N ALA A 173 16.42 -4.53 9.37
CA ALA A 173 17.49 -5.26 8.70
C ALA A 173 17.56 -4.91 7.20
N LEU A 174 16.40 -4.90 6.52
CA LEU A 174 16.33 -4.52 5.10
C LEU A 174 16.73 -3.07 4.86
N ARG A 175 16.37 -2.16 5.77
CA ARG A 175 16.77 -0.76 5.68
C ARG A 175 18.27 -0.60 5.82
N ALA A 176 18.89 -1.22 6.84
CA ALA A 176 20.34 -1.20 7.04
C ALA A 176 21.07 -1.74 5.80
N SER A 177 20.63 -2.89 5.28
CA SER A 177 21.16 -3.49 4.06
C SER A 177 21.08 -2.54 2.86
N ARG A 178 19.95 -1.85 2.66
CA ARG A 178 19.79 -0.90 1.56
C ARG A 178 20.69 0.32 1.70
N VAL A 179 20.79 0.90 2.91
CA VAL A 179 21.65 2.05 3.19
C VAL A 179 23.11 1.71 2.86
N ALA A 180 23.59 0.55 3.28
CA ALA A 180 24.94 0.06 2.96
C ALA A 180 25.20 -0.03 1.45
N HIS A 181 24.18 -0.37 0.67
CA HIS A 181 24.24 -0.46 -0.79
C HIS A 181 23.83 0.84 -1.50
N GLN A 182 23.78 1.98 -0.79
CA GLN A 182 23.39 3.29 -1.32
C GLN A 182 22.01 3.28 -2.01
N ARG A 183 21.10 2.46 -1.50
CA ARG A 183 19.70 2.38 -1.93
C ARG A 183 18.81 2.96 -0.84
N SER A 184 17.76 3.66 -1.24
CA SER A 184 16.73 4.13 -0.32
C SER A 184 15.37 4.09 -1.00
N THR A 185 14.31 3.93 -0.20
CA THR A 185 12.92 4.04 -0.63
C THR A 185 12.21 5.11 0.19
N PRO A 186 11.11 5.71 -0.30
CA PRO A 186 10.33 6.66 0.50
C PRO A 186 9.88 6.09 1.86
N THR A 187 9.63 4.77 1.94
CA THR A 187 9.30 4.12 3.21
C THR A 187 10.49 3.98 4.17
N ASP A 188 11.72 4.01 3.65
CA ASP A 188 12.92 4.00 4.50
C ASP A 188 13.12 5.37 5.18
N ALA A 189 12.64 6.46 4.56
CA ALA A 189 12.73 7.82 5.11
C ALA A 189 11.84 8.05 6.35
N GLN A 190 10.72 7.33 6.50
CA GLN A 190 9.89 7.39 7.71
C GLN A 190 10.62 6.86 8.96
N ALA A 191 11.68 6.07 8.75
CA ALA A 191 12.65 5.65 9.75
C ALA A 191 12.13 4.94 11.03
N PHE A 192 10.85 4.63 11.21
CA PHE A 192 10.36 3.95 12.43
C PHE A 192 10.55 2.41 12.40
N CYS A 193 10.57 1.77 13.58
CA CYS A 193 10.53 0.31 13.70
C CYS A 193 9.06 -0.17 13.76
N PRO A 194 8.61 -1.03 12.83
CA PRO A 194 7.23 -1.56 12.83
C PRO A 194 6.76 -2.21 14.12
N LEU A 195 7.65 -2.91 14.84
CA LEU A 195 7.28 -3.59 16.08
C LEU A 195 6.86 -2.60 17.18
N MET A 196 7.34 -1.35 17.13
CA MET A 196 6.90 -0.32 18.07
C MET A 196 5.41 0.03 17.93
N LEU A 197 4.80 -0.15 16.76
CA LEU A 197 3.36 0.12 16.55
C LEU A 197 2.45 -0.85 17.32
N VAL A 198 2.95 -2.04 17.60
CA VAL A 198 2.22 -3.14 18.28
C VAL A 198 2.85 -3.47 19.63
N SER A 199 3.70 -2.58 20.15
CA SER A 199 4.31 -2.74 21.47
C SER A 199 3.26 -2.55 22.56
N ASP A 200 3.30 -3.42 23.57
CA ASP A 200 2.48 -3.26 24.77
C ASP A 200 2.86 -1.97 25.53
N ASP A 201 4.12 -1.52 25.42
CA ASP A 201 4.57 -0.25 25.99
C ASP A 201 4.07 0.94 25.15
N PRO A 202 3.18 1.80 25.68
CA PRO A 202 2.68 2.97 24.96
C PRO A 202 3.80 3.96 24.57
N ARG A 203 4.95 3.97 25.25
CA ARG A 203 6.09 4.84 24.91
C ARG A 203 6.75 4.46 23.59
N ASP A 204 6.79 3.17 23.27
CA ASP A 204 7.26 2.69 21.96
C ASP A 204 6.29 3.15 20.87
N ARG A 205 4.98 2.97 21.10
CA ARG A 205 3.93 3.42 20.16
C ARG A 205 3.96 4.92 19.94
N GLU A 206 4.13 5.71 21.00
CA GLU A 206 4.29 7.17 20.93
C GLU A 206 5.54 7.56 20.13
N THR A 207 6.65 6.84 20.31
CA THR A 207 7.88 7.06 19.53
C THR A 207 7.62 6.81 18.04
N ALA A 208 6.98 5.69 17.68
CA ALA A 208 6.63 5.41 16.29
C ALA A 208 5.67 6.48 15.72
N ALA A 209 4.68 6.91 16.51
CA ALA A 209 3.71 7.92 16.11
C ALA A 209 4.38 9.26 15.76
N LYS A 210 5.34 9.71 16.58
CA LYS A 210 6.12 10.95 16.35
C LYS A 210 6.97 10.90 15.07
N MET A 211 7.40 9.70 14.66
CA MET A 211 8.15 9.52 13.41
C MET A 211 7.25 9.51 12.18
N VAL A 212 5.96 9.17 12.34
CA VAL A 212 4.99 9.10 11.24
C VAL A 212 4.33 10.46 10.99
N THR A 213 4.01 11.21 12.04
CA THR A 213 3.26 12.48 11.91
C THR A 213 3.60 13.47 13.01
N SER A 214 3.58 14.76 12.69
CA SER A 214 3.72 15.86 13.65
C SER A 214 2.38 16.30 14.26
N CYS A 215 1.24 15.81 13.75
CA CYS A 215 -0.08 16.20 14.23
C CYS A 215 -0.41 15.48 15.55
N PRO A 216 -0.64 16.20 16.68
CA PRO A 216 -0.89 15.57 17.98
C PRO A 216 -2.10 14.63 18.02
N VAL A 217 -3.17 14.97 17.28
CA VAL A 217 -4.38 14.12 17.19
C VAL A 217 -4.06 12.80 16.50
N LEU A 218 -3.33 12.84 15.39
CA LEU A 218 -2.91 11.64 14.66
C LEU A 218 -1.87 10.83 15.44
N GLN A 219 -1.01 11.49 16.24
CA GLN A 219 -0.10 10.81 17.15
C GLN A 219 -0.86 10.03 18.22
N ARG A 220 -1.88 10.65 18.83
CA ARG A 220 -2.76 9.98 19.82
C ARG A 220 -3.46 8.79 19.19
N PHE A 221 -4.02 8.94 17.99
CA PHE A 221 -4.63 7.85 17.23
C PHE A 221 -3.68 6.67 17.06
N LEU A 222 -2.46 6.90 16.55
CA LEU A 222 -1.47 5.84 16.36
C LEU A 222 -1.02 5.19 17.68
N THR A 223 -1.01 5.96 18.77
CA THR A 223 -0.58 5.47 20.08
C THR A 223 -1.63 4.57 20.73
N TYR A 224 -2.91 4.93 20.62
CA TYR A 224 -3.99 4.29 21.40
C TYR A 224 -5.06 3.63 20.51
N ASP A 225 -5.65 4.40 19.60
CA ASP A 225 -6.88 4.01 18.90
C ASP A 225 -6.61 3.03 17.75
N ALA A 226 -5.43 3.09 17.13
CA ALA A 226 -5.03 2.18 16.04
C ALA A 226 -4.63 0.78 16.51
N SER A 227 -4.62 0.52 17.82
CA SER A 227 -4.09 -0.73 18.40
C SER A 227 -4.84 -1.98 17.91
N SER A 228 -6.16 -1.94 17.84
CA SER A 228 -6.96 -3.08 17.34
C SER A 228 -6.72 -3.36 15.86
N LEU A 229 -6.59 -2.31 15.05
CA LEU A 229 -6.27 -2.42 13.62
C LEU A 229 -4.89 -3.06 13.41
N PHE A 230 -3.87 -2.61 14.14
CA PHE A 230 -2.53 -3.18 14.03
C PHE A 230 -2.44 -4.60 14.59
N SER A 231 -3.17 -4.91 15.66
CA SER A 231 -3.29 -6.28 16.18
C SER A 231 -3.89 -7.23 15.16
N THR A 232 -5.00 -6.84 14.53
CA THR A 232 -5.65 -7.61 13.45
C THR A 232 -4.71 -7.80 12.26
N LEU A 233 -4.00 -6.74 11.86
CA LEU A 233 -3.03 -6.82 10.78
C LEU A 233 -1.86 -7.75 11.14
N ARG A 234 -1.33 -7.67 12.37
CA ARG A 234 -0.27 -8.55 12.87
C ARG A 234 -0.71 -10.01 12.88
N GLU A 235 -1.91 -10.29 13.39
CA GLU A 235 -2.49 -11.63 13.44
C GLU A 235 -2.60 -12.23 12.03
N GLY A 236 -3.16 -11.49 11.06
CA GLY A 236 -3.20 -11.94 9.68
C GLY A 236 -1.79 -12.20 9.10
N GLN A 237 -0.82 -11.34 9.39
CA GLN A 237 0.57 -11.53 8.93
C GLN A 237 1.23 -12.80 9.50
N THR A 238 0.95 -13.16 10.75
CA THR A 238 1.54 -14.33 11.41
C THR A 238 0.79 -15.62 11.10
N THR A 239 -0.54 -15.56 11.00
CA THR A 239 -1.39 -16.71 10.68
C THR A 239 -1.14 -17.19 9.26
N PHE A 240 -1.01 -16.27 8.31
CA PHE A 240 -0.79 -16.61 6.90
C PHE A 240 0.68 -16.95 6.57
N ASP A 241 1.64 -16.62 7.44
CA ASP A 241 3.05 -16.98 7.25
C ASP A 241 3.73 -17.34 8.57
N PRO A 242 3.46 -18.55 9.10
CA PRO A 242 4.05 -19.01 10.37
C PRO A 242 5.50 -19.49 10.24
N ARG A 243 5.98 -19.77 9.01
CA ARG A 243 7.28 -20.43 8.77
C ARG A 243 8.30 -19.58 8.04
N GLY A 244 7.86 -18.53 7.34
CA GLY A 244 8.71 -17.70 6.51
C GLY A 244 8.99 -18.35 5.14
N VAL A 245 9.44 -17.52 4.21
CA VAL A 245 9.66 -17.92 2.81
C VAL A 245 10.78 -18.96 2.65
N LEU A 246 11.77 -18.99 3.54
CA LEU A 246 12.91 -19.93 3.44
C LEU A 246 12.54 -21.35 3.87
N ALA A 247 11.52 -21.51 4.71
CA ALA A 247 11.00 -22.82 5.15
C ALA A 247 9.66 -23.17 4.47
N LEU A 248 9.33 -22.48 3.38
CA LEU A 248 8.10 -22.66 2.65
C LEU A 248 8.13 -24.00 1.90
N THR A 249 7.10 -24.81 2.09
CA THR A 249 6.87 -26.02 1.30
C THR A 249 6.28 -25.64 -0.06
N ALA A 250 6.59 -26.43 -1.11
CA ALA A 250 6.12 -26.15 -2.46
C ALA A 250 4.60 -26.43 -2.67
N ASP A 251 3.83 -26.58 -1.59
CA ASP A 251 2.39 -26.77 -1.68
C ASP A 251 1.67 -25.45 -2.01
N ALA A 252 0.69 -25.54 -2.90
CA ALA A 252 -0.02 -24.37 -3.42
C ALA A 252 -0.75 -23.57 -2.33
N SER A 253 -1.21 -24.25 -1.26
CA SER A 253 -1.92 -23.60 -0.15
C SER A 253 -0.97 -22.72 0.66
N ALA A 254 0.18 -23.24 1.10
CA ALA A 254 1.17 -22.46 1.84
C ALA A 254 1.70 -21.29 1.01
N VAL A 255 1.92 -21.50 -0.29
CA VAL A 255 2.29 -20.41 -1.20
C VAL A 255 1.22 -19.32 -1.26
N ASN A 256 -0.06 -19.69 -1.31
CA ASN A 256 -1.17 -18.74 -1.32
C ASN A 256 -1.28 -17.98 0.01
N GLU A 257 -1.15 -18.66 1.14
CA GLU A 257 -1.15 -18.00 2.46
C GLU A 257 0.03 -17.02 2.57
N LEU A 258 1.26 -17.43 2.20
CA LEU A 258 2.39 -16.50 2.18
C LEU A 258 2.11 -15.28 1.30
N CYS A 259 1.47 -15.45 0.14
CA CYS A 259 1.08 -14.33 -0.71
C CYS A 259 0.12 -13.35 0.00
N LYS A 260 -0.85 -13.85 0.78
CA LYS A 260 -1.72 -13.02 1.62
C LYS A 260 -0.92 -12.28 2.70
N ALA A 261 -0.02 -12.97 3.41
CA ALA A 261 0.85 -12.35 4.41
C ALA A 261 1.69 -11.22 3.79
N MET A 262 2.26 -11.46 2.60
CA MET A 262 3.06 -10.47 1.87
C MET A 262 2.23 -9.29 1.34
N THR A 263 0.94 -9.48 1.06
CA THR A 263 0.01 -8.37 0.81
C THR A 263 -0.21 -7.54 2.07
N LEU A 264 -0.52 -8.17 3.21
CA LEU A 264 -0.72 -7.47 4.49
C LEU A 264 0.54 -6.71 4.95
N ARG A 265 1.74 -7.20 4.63
CA ARG A 265 3.02 -6.52 4.93
C ARG A 265 3.34 -5.34 4.01
N ASP A 266 2.64 -5.22 2.87
CA ASP A 266 2.88 -4.18 1.87
C ASP A 266 1.67 -3.28 1.62
N CYS A 267 0.62 -3.41 2.43
CA CYS A 267 -0.52 -2.50 2.44
C CYS A 267 -0.12 -1.10 2.93
N THR A 268 -1.00 -0.14 2.67
CA THR A 268 -0.83 1.27 3.02
C THR A 268 -1.93 1.70 3.98
N LEU A 269 -1.57 2.28 5.12
CA LEU A 269 -2.50 2.97 6.01
C LEU A 269 -2.55 4.46 5.64
N PHE A 270 -3.73 4.94 5.29
CA PHE A 270 -4.06 6.35 5.20
C PHE A 270 -4.79 6.76 6.46
N ALA A 271 -4.41 7.89 7.06
CA ALA A 271 -5.18 8.50 8.13
C ALA A 271 -5.29 10.01 7.90
N ARG A 272 -6.47 10.57 8.11
CA ARG A 272 -6.72 12.00 8.00
C ARG A 272 -7.68 12.50 9.08
N HIS A 273 -7.55 13.78 9.39
CA HIS A 273 -8.33 14.47 10.41
C HIS A 273 -8.65 15.89 9.92
N THR A 274 -9.94 16.23 9.93
CA THR A 274 -10.43 17.59 9.77
C THR A 274 -10.53 18.25 11.14
N SER A 275 -10.45 19.58 11.22
CA SER A 275 -10.35 20.33 12.50
C SER A 275 -11.44 20.04 13.54
N HIS A 276 -12.58 19.47 13.15
CA HIS A 276 -13.72 19.19 14.02
C HIS A 276 -14.24 17.74 13.91
N GLY A 277 -13.56 16.86 13.16
CA GLY A 277 -14.03 15.50 12.88
C GLY A 277 -13.24 14.42 13.61
N PRO A 278 -13.75 13.17 13.67
CA PRO A 278 -12.95 12.03 14.11
C PRO A 278 -11.81 11.75 13.12
N VAL A 279 -10.81 10.99 13.57
CA VAL A 279 -9.77 10.47 12.67
C VAL A 279 -10.39 9.42 11.76
N GLU A 280 -10.29 9.62 10.45
CA GLU A 280 -10.62 8.62 9.44
C GLU A 280 -9.35 7.87 9.07
N ALA A 281 -9.33 6.54 9.25
CA ALA A 281 -8.17 5.72 8.97
C ALA A 281 -8.55 4.45 8.20
N ARG A 282 -7.90 4.23 7.05
CA ARG A 282 -8.23 3.12 6.13
C ARG A 282 -6.97 2.47 5.55
N LEU A 283 -6.99 1.15 5.47
CA LEU A 283 -6.02 0.32 4.75
C LEU A 283 -6.37 0.26 3.27
N ALA A 284 -5.34 0.39 2.44
CA ALA A 284 -5.39 0.33 0.98
C ALA A 284 -4.23 -0.54 0.46
N ASP A 285 -4.15 -0.68 -0.87
CA ASP A 285 -3.12 -1.48 -1.57
C ASP A 285 -3.10 -2.96 -1.14
N LEU A 286 -4.28 -3.52 -0.89
CA LEU A 286 -4.51 -4.92 -0.55
C LEU A 286 -4.65 -5.81 -1.80
N ASP A 287 -3.80 -5.58 -2.81
CA ASP A 287 -3.74 -6.43 -4.00
C ASP A 287 -3.00 -7.73 -3.65
N LEU A 288 -3.61 -8.89 -3.94
CA LEU A 288 -3.01 -10.19 -3.64
C LEU A 288 -1.67 -10.34 -4.38
N LYS A 289 -0.58 -10.54 -3.63
CA LYS A 289 0.72 -10.79 -4.23
C LYS A 289 0.72 -12.12 -4.98
N GLN A 290 1.57 -12.22 -6.00
CA GLN A 290 1.60 -13.38 -6.87
C GLN A 290 2.80 -14.29 -6.57
N PRO A 291 2.65 -15.62 -6.71
CA PRO A 291 3.73 -16.60 -6.48
C PRO A 291 5.01 -16.33 -7.29
N ALA A 292 4.91 -15.66 -8.44
CA ALA A 292 6.06 -15.24 -9.24
C ALA A 292 7.06 -14.36 -8.47
N LYS A 293 6.66 -13.77 -7.33
CA LYS A 293 7.53 -12.98 -6.45
C LYS A 293 8.31 -13.82 -5.43
N LEU A 294 7.99 -15.10 -5.25
CA LEU A 294 8.65 -15.98 -4.27
C LEU A 294 10.18 -15.99 -4.39
N PRO A 295 10.79 -16.14 -5.59
CA PRO A 295 12.25 -16.15 -5.69
C PRO A 295 12.88 -14.84 -5.23
N GLN A 296 12.21 -13.70 -5.50
CA GLN A 296 12.68 -12.39 -5.03
C GLN A 296 12.60 -12.29 -3.50
N TRP A 297 11.52 -12.76 -2.89
CA TRP A 297 11.36 -12.71 -1.43
C TRP A 297 12.34 -13.64 -0.73
N ALA A 298 12.53 -14.86 -1.23
CA ALA A 298 13.51 -15.81 -0.72
C ALA A 298 14.93 -15.25 -0.79
N LYS A 299 15.33 -14.69 -1.94
CA LYS A 299 16.65 -14.07 -2.10
C LYS A 299 16.89 -12.94 -1.11
N ILE A 300 15.90 -12.07 -0.91
CA ILE A 300 16.01 -10.99 0.08
C ILE A 300 16.15 -11.58 1.48
N GLU A 301 15.31 -12.53 1.86
CA GLU A 301 15.35 -13.13 3.20
C GLU A 301 16.68 -13.83 3.47
N GLN A 302 17.17 -14.61 2.52
CA GLN A 302 18.46 -15.27 2.57
C GLN A 302 19.60 -14.25 2.74
N THR A 303 19.57 -13.15 1.96
CA THR A 303 20.56 -12.06 2.10
C THR A 303 20.55 -11.48 3.51
N LEU A 304 19.38 -11.19 4.07
CA LEU A 304 19.27 -10.60 5.42
C LEU A 304 19.79 -11.53 6.52
N THR A 305 19.59 -12.84 6.36
CA THR A 305 20.04 -13.85 7.31
C THR A 305 21.54 -14.15 7.17
N GLU A 306 22.00 -14.49 5.98
CA GLU A 306 23.38 -14.95 5.74
C GLU A 306 24.43 -13.84 5.89
N GLN A 307 24.05 -12.58 5.61
CA GLN A 307 24.97 -11.45 5.72
C GLN A 307 24.85 -10.70 7.07
N GLY A 308 24.27 -11.32 8.10
CA GLY A 308 24.30 -10.78 9.47
C GLY A 308 23.43 -9.53 9.71
N TRP A 309 22.62 -9.09 8.75
CA TRP A 309 21.80 -7.87 8.87
C TRP A 309 20.80 -7.92 10.02
N TYR A 310 20.32 -9.12 10.39
CA TYR A 310 19.46 -9.31 11.55
C TYR A 310 20.19 -9.20 12.89
N THR A 311 21.44 -9.65 12.97
CA THR A 311 22.20 -9.82 14.22
C THR A 311 23.16 -8.66 14.51
N ASN A 312 23.25 -7.67 13.62
CA ASN A 312 24.28 -6.61 13.64
C ASN A 312 25.70 -7.18 13.42
N GLU A 313 25.80 -8.25 12.63
CA GLU A 313 27.06 -8.93 12.27
C GLU A 313 27.37 -8.79 10.77
N GLU A 314 26.71 -7.84 10.09
CA GLU A 314 27.10 -7.45 8.73
C GLU A 314 28.56 -6.98 8.66
N ASP A 315 29.10 -6.93 7.44
CA ASP A 315 30.47 -6.49 7.18
C ASP A 315 30.80 -5.18 7.94
N PRO A 316 31.91 -5.12 8.71
CA PRO A 316 32.31 -3.94 9.47
C PRO A 316 32.39 -2.65 8.65
N GLN A 317 32.63 -2.71 7.34
CA GLN A 317 32.62 -1.54 6.45
C GLN A 317 31.23 -0.91 6.29
N HIS A 318 30.18 -1.69 6.53
CA HIS A 318 28.79 -1.29 6.40
C HIS A 318 28.06 -1.21 7.75
N TRP A 319 28.70 -1.68 8.81
CA TRP A 319 28.10 -1.78 10.13
C TRP A 319 27.71 -0.41 10.70
N SER A 320 26.52 -0.37 11.29
CA SER A 320 26.08 0.76 12.10
C SER A 320 25.29 0.26 13.30
N ARG A 321 25.51 0.89 14.46
CA ARG A 321 24.76 0.56 15.68
C ARG A 321 23.27 0.79 15.47
N GLU A 322 22.47 -0.27 15.60
CA GLU A 322 21.02 -0.15 15.61
C GLU A 322 20.55 0.48 16.94
N LEU A 323 19.79 1.56 16.84
CA LEU A 323 19.25 2.31 17.98
C LEU A 323 17.72 2.44 17.95
N MET A 324 17.10 2.17 16.80
CA MET A 324 15.68 2.37 16.57
C MET A 324 14.88 1.09 16.71
N CYS A 325 15.44 -0.04 16.26
CA CYS A 325 14.73 -1.31 16.33
C CYS A 325 14.41 -1.70 17.77
N GLN A 326 13.16 -2.04 18.05
CA GLN A 326 12.72 -2.48 19.37
C GLN A 326 13.55 -3.68 19.89
N LEU A 327 13.94 -4.62 19.01
CA LEU A 327 14.75 -5.80 19.38
C LEU A 327 16.16 -5.44 19.87
N SER A 328 16.70 -4.28 19.46
CA SER A 328 18.03 -3.82 19.90
C SER A 328 18.01 -3.22 21.31
N ARG A 329 16.84 -2.75 21.77
CA ARG A 329 16.66 -2.11 23.09
C ARG A 329 16.51 -3.13 24.23
N GLY A 330 16.27 -4.40 23.89
CA GLY A 330 16.07 -5.49 24.85
C GLY A 330 17.34 -6.05 25.49
N VAL A 331 18.54 -5.67 25.04
CA VAL A 331 19.79 -6.02 25.73
C VAL A 331 20.06 -4.99 26.82
N LYS A 332 19.31 -5.07 27.92
CA LYS A 332 19.85 -4.57 29.19
C LYS A 332 20.98 -5.53 29.56
N GLY A 333 22.18 -4.98 29.72
CA GLY A 333 23.41 -5.74 29.98
C GLY A 333 23.21 -6.79 31.07
N VAL A 334 23.75 -7.98 30.81
CA VAL A 334 24.16 -8.91 31.86
C VAL A 334 25.35 -8.29 32.58
#